data_AF-A0A522HVM8-F1
#
_entry.id   AF-A0A522HVM8-F1
#
_cell.length_a   1.000
_cell.length_b   1.000
_cell.length_c   1.000
_cell.angle_alpha   90.00
_cell.angle_beta   90.00
_cell.angle_gamma   90.00
#
_symmetry.space_group_name_H-M   'P 1'
#
loop_
_entity.id
_entity.type
_entity.pdbx_description
1 polymer ?
#
loop_
_entity_poly.entity_id
_entity_poly.type
_entity_poly.pdbx_seq_one_letter_code
_entity_poly.pdbx_strand_id
1 'polypeptide(L)'
;MAKKREISLVRSSAAEYLTFVAASGRGGVEAVYADENVWLTQKMMGVLYDVQTHTINYHLKKVFSDSELQEDAVIRKFRITAADRKSYDTQHYSLAAIIAVGYKVNSERAVQFRKWVTGIVEEYAVKGYTMDDERLKNGGSVLTEQYFEEQLQRVREIRLSERKFYQKVTDIYATSIDYDVTAQATQRFFAMVQNKLHWAIHGQTAAEVIYNRADAEKDDMGLTTWKDAPKGKIQKFDVAVAKNYLTEDEMAQLTRLVSAYLDVAEDMALRKIPMTMQDWETRLNRFLAATDRDILQDAGKVSAEIAKAHAESEFERYRIVQDRLFESDFDRALQQLGATALVSDGDKRERTHAVHVLAKPHKKPVARNKGKDKGNKE
;
A
#
# COMPACT_ATOMS: atom_id res chain seq x y z
N MET A 1 11.57 19.26 -29.44
CA MET A 1 12.00 19.56 -28.05
C MET A 1 11.01 18.88 -27.12
N ALA A 2 11.32 17.64 -26.72
CA ALA A 2 11.90 17.30 -25.41
C ALA A 2 10.82 17.24 -24.30
N LYS A 3 10.39 16.01 -23.99
CA LYS A 3 10.01 15.64 -22.63
C LYS A 3 10.95 14.51 -22.23
N LYS A 4 12.17 14.89 -21.82
CA LYS A 4 13.10 13.97 -21.17
C LYS A 4 12.42 13.62 -19.86
N ARG A 5 11.78 12.46 -19.79
CA ARG A 5 11.42 11.85 -18.50
C ARG A 5 12.76 11.60 -17.83
N GLU A 6 13.16 12.51 -16.96
CA GLU A 6 14.18 12.20 -15.96
C GLU A 6 13.63 11.00 -15.20
N ILE A 7 14.23 9.85 -15.47
CA ILE A 7 14.04 8.66 -14.66
C ILE A 7 14.58 9.07 -13.30
N SER A 8 13.67 9.39 -12.38
CA SER A 8 13.96 9.57 -10.96
C SER A 8 14.83 8.39 -10.56
N LEU A 9 16.13 8.65 -10.36
CA LEU A 9 17.06 7.68 -9.78
C LEU A 9 16.33 7.12 -8.55
N VAL A 10 16.05 5.82 -8.60
CA VAL A 10 15.39 5.07 -7.54
C VAL A 10 16.08 5.48 -6.24
N ARG A 11 15.36 6.21 -5.38
CA ARG A 11 15.86 6.65 -4.08
C ARG A 11 16.14 5.38 -3.28
N SER A 12 17.40 4.99 -3.25
CA SER A 12 17.80 3.77 -2.59
C SER A 12 17.94 4.08 -1.11
N SER A 13 17.08 3.51 -0.27
CA SER A 13 17.28 3.56 1.18
C SER A 13 18.67 3.09 1.56
N ALA A 14 19.34 2.23 0.77
CA ALA A 14 20.70 1.81 1.07
C ALA A 14 21.74 2.93 0.84
N ALA A 15 21.60 3.73 -0.22
CA ALA A 15 22.46 4.90 -0.46
C ALA A 15 22.20 6.00 0.56
N GLU A 16 20.93 6.28 0.85
CA GLU A 16 20.53 7.26 1.85
C GLU A 16 20.85 6.78 3.27
N TYR A 17 20.78 5.49 3.58
CA TYR A 17 21.19 4.92 4.86
C TYR A 17 22.70 4.89 5.00
N LEU A 18 23.47 4.50 3.97
CA LEU A 18 24.93 4.64 3.98
C LEU A 18 25.33 6.10 4.17
N THR A 19 24.62 7.04 3.53
CA THR A 19 24.85 8.49 3.65
C THR A 19 24.39 9.04 5.00
N PHE A 20 23.23 8.64 5.52
CA PHE A 20 22.69 9.04 6.83
C PHE A 20 23.57 8.52 7.95
N VAL A 21 24.02 7.26 7.89
CA VAL A 21 24.96 6.69 8.85
C VAL A 21 26.32 7.37 8.74
N ALA A 22 26.79 7.72 7.53
CA ALA A 22 28.02 8.50 7.34
C ALA A 22 27.92 9.97 7.81
N ALA A 23 26.77 10.62 7.64
CA ALA A 23 26.55 12.04 7.95
C ALA A 23 26.14 12.28 9.41
N SER A 24 25.50 11.32 10.08
CA SER A 24 24.89 11.56 11.39
C SER A 24 25.88 11.76 12.52
N GLY A 25 27.12 11.24 12.45
CA GLY A 25 28.27 11.57 13.34
C GLY A 25 28.08 11.57 14.87
N ARG A 26 26.86 11.33 15.38
CA ARG A 26 26.41 11.56 16.75
C ARG A 26 25.57 10.36 17.19
N GLY A 27 26.25 9.22 17.26
CA GLY A 27 25.65 7.96 17.69
C GLY A 27 26.68 6.84 17.67
N GLY A 28 27.65 6.89 18.58
CA GLY A 28 28.49 5.74 18.96
C GLY A 28 29.10 4.91 17.81
N VAL A 29 29.84 5.55 16.89
CA VAL A 29 30.76 4.95 15.90
C VAL A 29 30.30 3.60 15.30
N GLU A 30 29.40 3.62 14.32
CA GLU A 30 28.95 2.39 13.64
C GLU A 30 29.24 2.35 12.12
N ALA A 31 29.40 3.49 11.43
CA ALA A 31 30.10 3.58 10.14
C ALA A 31 31.25 4.57 10.19
N VAL A 32 32.35 4.27 9.49
CA VAL A 32 33.55 5.11 9.48
C VAL A 32 33.86 5.50 8.04
N TYR A 33 34.06 6.81 7.81
CA TYR A 33 34.71 7.29 6.60
C TYR A 33 36.19 7.53 6.90
N ALA A 34 37.06 6.77 6.24
CA ALA A 34 38.51 6.86 6.42
C ALA A 34 39.22 6.42 5.15
N ASP A 35 40.30 7.12 4.80
CA ASP A 35 41.12 6.87 3.61
C ASP A 35 40.27 6.78 2.33
N GLU A 36 39.40 7.78 2.15
CA GLU A 36 38.47 7.89 1.01
C GLU A 36 37.51 6.70 0.83
N ASN A 37 37.31 5.89 1.88
CA ASN A 37 36.49 4.69 1.83
C ASN A 37 35.47 4.66 2.98
N VAL A 38 34.39 3.91 2.77
CA VAL A 38 33.33 3.68 3.76
C VAL A 38 33.54 2.31 4.40
N TRP A 39 33.49 2.27 5.72
CA TRP A 39 33.77 1.08 6.51
C TRP A 39 32.59 0.75 7.43
N LEU A 40 32.12 -0.50 7.38
CA LEU A 40 31.02 -0.99 8.22
C LEU A 40 31.42 -2.24 9.01
N THR A 41 30.85 -2.38 10.21
CA THR A 41 30.93 -3.66 10.96
C THR A 41 29.98 -4.71 10.37
N GLN A 42 30.19 -6.00 10.71
CA GLN A 42 29.24 -7.06 10.33
C GLN A 42 27.82 -6.80 10.84
N LYS A 43 27.72 -6.27 12.07
CA LYS A 43 26.45 -5.88 12.68
C LYS A 43 25.75 -4.82 11.84
N MET A 44 26.48 -3.81 11.37
CA MET A 44 25.91 -2.75 10.54
C MET A 44 25.54 -3.20 9.13
N MET A 45 26.33 -4.07 8.52
CA MET A 45 25.91 -4.71 7.26
C MET A 45 24.63 -5.52 7.45
N GLY A 46 24.44 -6.14 8.62
CA GLY A 46 23.20 -6.79 8.99
C GLY A 46 22.01 -5.83 9.02
N VAL A 47 22.16 -4.65 9.60
CA VAL A 47 21.11 -3.62 9.59
C VAL A 47 20.88 -3.06 8.18
N LEU A 48 21.96 -2.77 7.43
CA LEU A 48 21.91 -2.24 6.07
C LEU A 48 21.11 -3.15 5.13
N TYR A 49 21.29 -4.46 5.26
CA TYR A 49 20.64 -5.46 4.42
C TYR A 49 19.44 -6.14 5.09
N ASP A 50 19.05 -5.75 6.30
CA ASP A 50 18.00 -6.40 7.09
C ASP A 50 18.15 -7.92 7.17
N VAL A 51 19.34 -8.35 7.60
CA VAL A 51 19.66 -9.75 7.88
C VAL A 51 20.44 -9.88 9.17
N GLN A 52 20.41 -11.06 9.76
CA GLN A 52 21.15 -11.34 10.98
C GLN A 52 22.67 -11.31 10.72
N THR A 53 23.44 -10.94 11.75
CA THR A 53 24.91 -10.80 11.64
C THR A 53 25.61 -12.10 11.22
N HIS A 54 25.06 -13.27 11.59
CA HIS A 54 25.61 -14.57 11.17
C HIS A 54 25.50 -14.78 9.65
N THR A 55 24.45 -14.27 9.00
CA THR A 55 24.28 -14.30 7.54
C THR A 55 25.37 -13.49 6.86
N ILE A 56 25.68 -12.31 7.41
CA ILE A 56 26.81 -11.49 6.94
C ILE A 56 28.14 -12.23 7.11
N ASN A 57 28.36 -12.85 8.27
CA ASN A 57 29.56 -13.64 8.54
C ASN A 57 29.74 -14.79 7.53
N TYR A 58 28.65 -15.51 7.24
CA TYR A 58 28.62 -16.56 6.24
C TYR A 58 29.03 -16.05 4.85
N HIS A 59 28.43 -14.94 4.40
CA HIS A 59 28.75 -14.38 3.09
C HIS A 59 30.18 -13.84 3.00
N LEU A 60 30.70 -13.18 4.05
CA LEU A 60 32.09 -12.72 4.08
C LEU A 60 33.08 -13.89 3.96
N LYS A 61 32.86 -14.97 4.73
CA LYS A 61 33.68 -16.19 4.61
C LYS A 61 33.68 -16.75 3.20
N LYS A 62 32.52 -16.74 2.55
CA LYS A 62 32.38 -17.20 1.16
C LYS A 62 33.11 -16.29 0.17
N VAL A 63 32.99 -14.97 0.32
CA VAL A 63 33.72 -13.98 -0.51
C VAL A 63 35.24 -14.23 -0.44
N PHE A 64 35.77 -14.50 0.75
CA PHE A 64 37.20 -14.77 0.91
C PHE A 64 37.60 -16.17 0.42
N SER A 65 36.79 -17.21 0.68
CA SER A 65 37.09 -18.57 0.19
C SER A 65 37.06 -18.65 -1.34
N ASP A 66 36.14 -17.91 -1.96
CA ASP A 66 36.00 -17.84 -3.41
C ASP A 66 37.08 -16.94 -4.05
N SER A 67 37.97 -16.35 -3.22
CA SER A 67 39.03 -15.43 -3.64
C SER A 67 38.52 -14.19 -4.39
N GLU A 68 37.28 -13.78 -4.16
CA GLU A 68 36.70 -12.57 -4.76
C GLU A 68 37.34 -11.30 -4.18
N LEU A 69 37.73 -11.33 -2.90
CA LEU A 69 38.44 -10.27 -2.21
C LEU A 69 39.57 -10.85 -1.35
N GLN A 70 40.65 -10.09 -1.19
CA GLN A 70 41.74 -10.40 -0.26
C GLN A 70 41.41 -9.81 1.12
N GLU A 71 41.43 -10.63 2.16
CA GLU A 71 40.94 -10.28 3.50
C GLU A 71 41.71 -9.10 4.12
N ASP A 72 43.03 -9.11 3.99
CA ASP A 72 43.95 -8.08 4.45
C ASP A 72 43.77 -6.72 3.74
N ALA A 73 43.25 -6.71 2.52
CA ALA A 73 42.98 -5.49 1.76
C ALA A 73 41.65 -4.82 2.13
N VAL A 74 40.70 -5.56 2.71
CA VAL A 74 39.32 -5.07 2.93
C VAL A 74 38.86 -5.07 4.38
N ILE A 75 39.69 -5.56 5.31
CA ILE A 75 39.41 -5.54 6.74
C ILE A 75 40.32 -4.54 7.45
N ARG A 76 39.73 -3.71 8.31
CA ARG A 76 40.47 -2.85 9.24
C ARG A 76 39.89 -2.91 10.64
N LYS A 77 40.75 -2.85 11.65
CA LYS A 77 40.33 -2.70 13.05
C LYS A 77 40.25 -1.22 13.39
N PHE A 78 39.07 -0.78 13.83
CA PHE A 78 38.89 0.53 14.42
C PHE A 78 38.56 0.36 15.89
N ARG A 79 39.16 1.22 16.73
CA ARG A 79 38.85 1.28 18.15
C ARG A 79 37.52 1.99 18.34
N ILE A 80 36.53 1.28 18.89
CA ILE A 80 35.21 1.82 19.23
C ILE A 80 35.09 1.90 20.75
N THR A 81 34.58 3.02 21.25
CA THR A 81 34.18 3.16 22.66
C THR A 81 32.71 2.80 22.79
N ALA A 82 32.40 1.72 23.51
CA ALA A 82 31.02 1.29 23.73
C ALA A 82 30.34 2.12 24.83
N ALA A 83 29.03 1.93 25.01
CA ALA A 83 28.20 2.64 25.99
C ALA A 83 28.67 2.45 27.45
N ASP A 84 29.43 1.39 27.71
CA ASP A 84 30.09 1.09 28.99
C ASP A 84 31.41 1.86 29.20
N ARG A 85 31.78 2.78 28.28
CA ARG A 85 33.05 3.52 28.19
C ARG A 85 34.29 2.65 28.00
N LYS A 86 34.13 1.36 27.67
CA LYS A 86 35.26 0.49 27.33
C LYS A 86 35.55 0.56 25.84
N SER A 87 36.83 0.49 25.50
CA SER A 87 37.29 0.49 24.11
C SER A 87 37.49 -0.93 23.61
N TYR A 88 36.91 -1.24 22.46
CA TYR A 88 37.05 -2.54 21.78
C TYR A 88 37.56 -2.31 20.36
N ASP A 89 38.52 -3.12 19.92
CA ASP A 89 38.95 -3.13 18.53
C ASP A 89 37.97 -3.98 17.72
N THR A 90 37.18 -3.32 16.88
CA THR A 90 36.14 -3.98 16.08
C THR A 90 36.55 -4.02 14.61
N GLN A 91 36.34 -5.18 13.98
CA GLN A 91 36.58 -5.35 12.55
C GLN A 91 35.54 -4.59 11.73
N HIS A 92 36.02 -3.80 10.78
CA HIS A 92 35.23 -3.13 9.78
C HIS A 92 35.66 -3.57 8.39
N TYR A 93 34.69 -3.53 7.48
CA TYR A 93 34.79 -4.03 6.13
C TYR A 93 34.59 -2.85 5.18
N SER A 94 35.48 -2.74 4.19
CA SER A 94 35.48 -1.65 3.22
C SER A 94 34.26 -1.69 2.28
N LEU A 95 34.07 -0.64 1.48
CA LEU A 95 32.99 -0.56 0.50
C LEU A 95 32.99 -1.74 -0.48
N ALA A 96 34.17 -2.25 -0.87
CA ALA A 96 34.27 -3.42 -1.74
C ALA A 96 33.65 -4.68 -1.10
N ALA A 97 33.95 -4.91 0.18
CA ALA A 97 33.35 -6.02 0.94
C ALA A 97 31.86 -5.83 1.18
N ILE A 98 31.42 -4.59 1.45
CA ILE A 98 30.00 -4.24 1.59
C ILE A 98 29.26 -4.58 0.29
N ILE A 99 29.77 -4.12 -0.86
CA ILE A 99 29.18 -4.42 -2.18
C ILE A 99 29.12 -5.93 -2.43
N ALA A 100 30.23 -6.65 -2.23
CA ALA A 100 30.30 -8.09 -2.48
C ALA A 100 29.26 -8.87 -1.64
N VAL A 101 29.11 -8.53 -0.36
CA VAL A 101 28.08 -9.12 0.50
C VAL A 101 26.68 -8.75 0.03
N GLY A 102 26.44 -7.48 -0.33
CA GLY A 102 25.15 -7.02 -0.86
C GLY A 102 24.68 -7.77 -2.12
N TYR A 103 25.61 -8.29 -2.93
CA TYR A 103 25.28 -9.15 -4.06
C TYR A 103 24.95 -10.60 -3.68
N LYS A 104 25.42 -11.09 -2.53
CA LYS A 104 25.17 -12.46 -2.05
C LYS A 104 23.98 -12.56 -1.10
N VAL A 105 23.58 -11.47 -0.45
CA VAL A 105 22.43 -11.43 0.47
C VAL A 105 21.11 -11.43 -0.32
N ASN A 106 20.19 -12.29 0.12
CA ASN A 106 18.83 -12.36 -0.39
C ASN A 106 17.85 -11.67 0.57
N SER A 107 17.72 -10.35 0.44
CA SER A 107 16.74 -9.54 1.17
C SER A 107 16.21 -8.42 0.29
N GLU A 108 15.07 -7.83 0.64
CA GLU A 108 14.48 -6.72 -0.11
C GLU A 108 15.40 -5.48 -0.10
N ARG A 109 16.06 -5.19 1.04
CA ARG A 109 17.07 -4.13 1.13
C ARG A 109 18.29 -4.40 0.26
N ALA A 110 18.75 -5.66 0.19
CA ALA A 110 19.83 -6.02 -0.71
C ALA A 110 19.43 -5.88 -2.18
N VAL A 111 18.17 -6.17 -2.55
CA VAL A 111 17.64 -5.90 -3.90
C VAL A 111 17.67 -4.40 -4.21
N GLN A 112 17.21 -3.53 -3.30
CA GLN A 112 17.25 -2.07 -3.50
C GLN A 112 18.67 -1.53 -3.58
N PHE A 113 19.59 -2.08 -2.79
CA PHE A 113 21.01 -1.77 -2.88
C PHE A 113 21.59 -2.15 -4.25
N ARG A 114 21.29 -3.36 -4.76
CA ARG A 114 21.76 -3.79 -6.08
C ARG A 114 21.19 -2.94 -7.21
N LYS A 115 19.90 -2.59 -7.17
CA LYS A 115 19.30 -1.66 -8.14
C LYS A 115 20.06 -0.34 -8.21
N TRP A 116 20.45 0.19 -7.04
CA TRP A 116 21.25 1.41 -6.95
C TRP A 116 22.66 1.25 -7.53
N VAL A 117 23.39 0.21 -7.12
CA VAL A 117 24.73 -0.05 -7.66
C VAL A 117 24.67 -0.24 -9.18
N THR A 118 23.69 -0.99 -9.69
CA THR A 118 23.47 -1.17 -11.13
C THR A 118 23.22 0.16 -11.83
N GLY A 119 22.39 1.05 -11.25
CA GLY A 119 22.16 2.38 -11.82
C GLY A 119 23.43 3.23 -11.93
N ILE A 120 24.30 3.18 -10.92
CA ILE A 120 25.62 3.85 -10.96
C ILE A 120 26.48 3.26 -12.09
N VAL A 121 26.58 1.93 -12.16
CA VAL A 121 27.39 1.25 -13.18
C VAL A 121 26.89 1.54 -14.58
N GLU A 122 25.57 1.53 -14.80
CA GLU A 122 24.94 1.87 -16.07
C GLU A 122 25.22 3.33 -16.47
N GLU A 123 25.04 4.27 -15.54
CA GLU A 123 25.31 5.68 -15.80
C GLU A 123 26.78 5.92 -16.12
N TYR A 124 27.68 5.36 -15.33
CA TYR A 124 29.12 5.45 -15.56
C TYR A 124 29.52 4.83 -16.90
N ALA A 125 28.95 3.66 -17.25
CA ALA A 125 29.23 3.00 -18.52
C ALA A 125 28.80 3.83 -19.74
N VAL A 126 27.71 4.61 -19.62
CA VAL A 126 27.20 5.46 -20.71
C VAL A 126 27.89 6.82 -20.75
N LYS A 127 28.14 7.46 -19.60
CA LYS A 127 28.61 8.86 -19.50
C LYS A 127 30.11 9.00 -19.22
N GLY A 128 30.76 7.95 -18.71
CA GLY A 128 32.14 7.97 -18.22
C GLY A 128 32.31 8.58 -16.81
N TYR A 129 31.22 8.99 -16.18
CA TYR A 129 31.18 9.48 -14.79
C TYR A 129 29.77 9.27 -14.21
N THR A 130 29.68 9.23 -12.88
CA THR A 130 28.42 9.29 -12.13
C THR A 130 28.50 10.43 -11.13
N MET A 131 27.41 11.18 -10.99
CA MET A 131 27.31 12.27 -10.04
C MET A 131 25.92 12.26 -9.39
N ASP A 132 25.88 12.42 -8.06
CA ASP A 132 24.63 12.62 -7.33
C ASP A 132 24.32 14.13 -7.25
N ASP A 133 23.82 14.67 -8.37
CA ASP A 133 23.55 16.10 -8.54
C ASP A 133 22.56 16.64 -7.50
N GLU A 134 21.53 15.86 -7.17
CA GLU A 134 20.51 16.25 -6.19
C GLU A 134 21.10 16.38 -4.78
N ARG A 135 21.93 15.42 -4.35
CA ARG A 135 22.60 15.53 -3.05
C ARG A 135 23.59 16.69 -3.01
N LEU A 136 24.32 16.95 -4.11
CA LEU A 136 25.26 18.06 -4.19
C LEU A 136 24.56 19.43 -4.13
N LYS A 137 23.45 19.61 -4.84
CA LYS A 137 22.62 20.83 -4.74
C LYS A 137 22.12 21.08 -3.31
N ASN A 138 21.86 20.00 -2.58
CA ASN A 138 21.32 20.02 -1.22
C ASN A 138 22.43 20.02 -0.13
N GLY A 139 23.65 20.45 -0.46
CA GLY A 139 24.71 20.64 0.53
C GLY A 139 25.31 19.33 1.08
N GLY A 140 25.20 18.22 0.35
CA GLY A 140 25.80 16.94 0.70
C GLY A 140 24.85 15.94 1.37
N SER A 141 23.57 16.29 1.55
CA SER A 141 22.53 15.39 2.05
C SER A 141 21.21 15.64 1.35
N VAL A 142 20.44 14.58 1.06
CA VAL A 142 19.05 14.69 0.58
C VAL A 142 18.07 14.86 1.76
N LEU A 143 18.47 14.44 2.97
CA LEU A 143 17.70 14.59 4.20
C LEU A 143 17.90 15.99 4.81
N THR A 144 17.54 17.01 4.02
CA THR A 144 17.62 18.42 4.43
C THR A 144 16.46 18.79 5.36
N GLU A 145 16.53 19.99 5.95
CA GLU A 145 15.39 20.57 6.66
C GLU A 145 14.15 20.65 5.76
N GLN A 146 14.34 21.10 4.51
CA GLN A 146 13.28 21.13 3.49
C GLN A 146 12.67 19.74 3.23
N TYR A 147 13.48 18.67 3.18
CA TYR A 147 12.94 17.31 3.02
C TYR A 147 11.94 16.97 4.14
N PHE A 148 12.28 17.25 5.40
CA PHE A 148 11.40 16.95 6.53
C PHE A 148 10.19 17.89 6.59
N GLU A 149 10.33 19.15 6.17
CA GLU A 149 9.19 20.07 5.99
C GLU A 149 8.22 19.58 4.91
N GLU A 150 8.74 19.09 3.77
CA GLU A 150 7.93 18.47 2.73
C GLU A 150 7.26 17.18 3.21
N GLN A 151 7.96 16.33 3.96
CA GLN A 151 7.34 15.13 4.55
C GLN A 151 6.23 15.50 5.52
N LEU A 152 6.45 16.49 6.39
CA LEU A 152 5.46 16.99 7.33
C LEU A 152 4.22 17.51 6.58
N GLN A 153 4.43 18.29 5.51
CA GLN A 153 3.35 18.80 4.68
C GLN A 153 2.56 17.68 4.01
N ARG A 154 3.22 16.65 3.47
CA ARG A 154 2.57 15.46 2.89
C ARG A 154 1.74 14.72 3.93
N VAL A 155 2.26 14.49 5.13
CA VAL A 155 1.51 13.82 6.22
C VAL A 155 0.26 14.61 6.60
N ARG A 156 0.36 15.95 6.68
CA ARG A 156 -0.78 16.82 6.96
C ARG A 156 -1.82 16.80 5.84
N GLU A 157 -1.39 16.79 4.58
CA GLU A 157 -2.30 16.63 3.43
C GLU A 157 -3.04 15.29 3.47
N ILE A 158 -2.34 14.19 3.81
CA ILE A 158 -2.95 12.87 3.98
C ILE A 158 -4.01 12.90 5.09
N ARG A 159 -3.68 13.53 6.22
CA ARG A 159 -4.60 13.69 7.37
C ARG A 159 -5.87 14.43 6.97
N LEU A 160 -5.73 15.57 6.30
CA LEU A 160 -6.84 16.42 5.84
C LEU A 160 -7.65 15.82 4.69
N SER A 161 -7.08 14.87 3.94
CA SER A 161 -7.79 14.27 2.81
C SER A 161 -9.06 13.52 3.24
N GLU A 162 -10.11 13.56 2.42
CA GLU A 162 -11.31 12.71 2.58
C GLU A 162 -11.11 11.32 1.95
N ARG A 163 -9.87 10.97 1.61
CA ARG A 163 -9.53 9.69 0.98
C ARG A 163 -9.87 8.53 1.89
N LYS A 164 -10.14 7.38 1.28
CA LYS A 164 -10.41 6.12 2.01
C LYS A 164 -9.25 5.85 2.97
N PHE A 165 -9.55 5.36 4.17
CA PHE A 165 -8.54 5.14 5.20
C PHE A 165 -7.35 4.27 4.72
N TYR A 166 -7.59 3.22 3.90
CA TYR A 166 -6.50 2.43 3.31
C TYR A 166 -5.58 3.24 2.41
N GLN A 167 -6.13 4.21 1.67
CA GLN A 167 -5.33 5.11 0.84
C GLN A 167 -4.46 6.02 1.72
N LYS A 168 -4.99 6.51 2.85
CA LYS A 168 -4.18 7.29 3.79
C LYS A 168 -3.01 6.49 4.34
N VAL A 169 -3.28 5.24 4.71
CA VAL A 169 -2.24 4.30 5.16
C VAL A 169 -1.19 4.09 4.08
N THR A 170 -1.59 3.82 2.83
CA THR A 170 -0.63 3.68 1.72
C THR A 170 0.14 4.96 1.43
N ASP A 171 -0.51 6.12 1.58
CA ASP A 171 0.11 7.43 1.34
C ASP A 171 1.19 7.73 2.41
N ILE A 172 1.03 7.27 3.66
CA ILE A 172 2.11 7.34 4.68
C ILE A 172 3.31 6.54 4.21
N TYR A 173 3.12 5.30 3.78
CA TYR A 173 4.25 4.48 3.35
C TYR A 173 4.91 5.00 2.07
N ALA A 174 4.17 5.73 1.22
CA ALA A 174 4.76 6.44 0.09
C ALA A 174 5.71 7.59 0.50
N THR A 175 5.70 8.00 1.77
CA THR A 175 6.69 8.93 2.35
C THR A 175 8.03 8.26 2.68
N SER A 176 8.11 6.93 2.63
CA SER A 176 9.32 6.19 2.95
C SER A 176 10.46 6.48 1.99
N ILE A 177 11.69 6.46 2.51
CA ILE A 177 12.88 6.73 1.70
C ILE A 177 13.15 5.68 0.61
N ASP A 178 12.74 4.42 0.82
CA ASP A 178 12.83 3.31 -0.15
C ASP A 178 11.54 3.00 -0.90
N TYR A 179 10.58 3.92 -0.89
CA TYR A 179 9.34 3.66 -1.59
C TYR A 179 9.56 3.51 -3.11
N ASP A 180 9.26 2.31 -3.63
CA ASP A 180 9.25 1.99 -5.06
C ASP A 180 7.89 1.37 -5.42
N VAL A 181 7.03 2.14 -6.10
CA VAL A 181 5.68 1.70 -6.51
C VAL A 181 5.70 0.48 -7.43
N THR A 182 6.80 0.25 -8.15
CA THR A 182 6.94 -0.87 -9.08
C THR A 182 7.48 -2.13 -8.42
N ALA A 183 8.00 -2.01 -7.19
CA ALA A 183 8.54 -3.15 -6.46
C ALA A 183 7.42 -4.08 -5.99
N GLN A 184 7.60 -5.39 -6.25
CA GLN A 184 6.71 -6.42 -5.71
C GLN A 184 6.67 -6.40 -4.17
N ALA A 185 7.78 -6.01 -3.53
CA ALA A 185 7.88 -5.76 -2.10
C ALA A 185 6.79 -4.80 -1.61
N THR A 186 6.63 -3.67 -2.28
CA THR A 186 5.61 -2.65 -1.96
C THR A 186 4.19 -3.19 -2.03
N GLN A 187 3.89 -4.06 -3.01
CA GLN A 187 2.57 -4.69 -3.13
C GLN A 187 2.31 -5.67 -1.98
N ARG A 188 3.29 -6.52 -1.66
CA ARG A 188 3.21 -7.46 -0.52
C ARG A 188 3.04 -6.70 0.79
N PHE A 189 3.77 -5.61 0.93
CA PHE A 189 3.72 -4.74 2.09
C PHE A 189 2.33 -4.17 2.31
N PHE A 190 1.70 -3.60 1.28
CA PHE A 190 0.34 -3.07 1.40
C PHE A 190 -0.68 -4.15 1.78
N ALA A 191 -0.58 -5.34 1.18
CA ALA A 191 -1.45 -6.46 1.54
C ALA A 191 -1.27 -6.89 3.01
N MET A 192 -0.02 -6.96 3.47
CA MET A 192 0.32 -7.29 4.85
C MET A 192 -0.24 -6.26 5.84
N VAL A 193 -0.04 -4.96 5.59
CA VAL A 193 -0.55 -3.91 6.48
C VAL A 193 -2.07 -3.92 6.53
N GLN A 194 -2.74 -4.07 5.38
CA GLN A 194 -4.19 -4.19 5.33
C GLN A 194 -4.68 -5.36 6.20
N ASN A 195 -4.04 -6.53 6.10
CA ASN A 195 -4.40 -7.70 6.91
C ASN A 195 -4.14 -7.48 8.40
N LYS A 196 -3.04 -6.81 8.77
CA LYS A 196 -2.75 -6.46 10.17
C LYS A 196 -3.80 -5.51 10.76
N LEU A 197 -4.25 -4.51 10.00
CA LEU A 197 -5.30 -3.60 10.44
C LEU A 197 -6.63 -4.32 10.61
N HIS A 198 -7.04 -5.15 9.65
CA HIS A 198 -8.25 -5.97 9.77
C HIS A 198 -8.19 -6.90 10.99
N TRP A 199 -7.06 -7.59 11.18
CA TRP A 199 -6.86 -8.49 12.32
C TRP A 199 -6.95 -7.75 13.66
N ALA A 200 -6.33 -6.57 13.76
CA ALA A 200 -6.33 -5.78 14.98
C ALA A 200 -7.73 -5.27 15.38
N ILE A 201 -8.66 -5.14 14.44
CA ILE A 201 -10.03 -4.69 14.72
C ILE A 201 -10.97 -5.87 15.05
N HIS A 202 -10.89 -6.97 14.29
CA HIS A 202 -11.91 -8.03 14.34
C HIS A 202 -11.35 -9.45 14.19
N GLY A 203 -10.04 -9.66 14.35
CA GLY A 203 -9.40 -10.97 14.42
C GLY A 203 -9.47 -11.80 13.13
N GLN A 204 -9.64 -11.15 11.98
CA GLN A 204 -9.70 -11.80 10.67
C GLN A 204 -8.91 -10.98 9.66
N THR A 205 -8.29 -11.63 8.67
CA THR A 205 -7.72 -10.98 7.50
C THR A 205 -8.81 -10.47 6.55
N ALA A 206 -8.46 -9.62 5.58
CA ALA A 206 -9.43 -9.12 4.60
C ALA A 206 -10.13 -10.26 3.83
N ALA A 207 -9.38 -11.30 3.48
CA ALA A 207 -9.92 -12.47 2.79
C ALA A 207 -10.86 -13.29 3.67
N GLU A 208 -10.50 -13.50 4.95
CA GLU A 208 -11.36 -14.22 5.91
C GLU A 208 -12.66 -13.47 6.19
N VAL A 209 -12.63 -12.14 6.28
CA VAL A 209 -13.86 -11.33 6.43
C VAL A 209 -14.81 -11.58 5.26
N ILE A 210 -14.31 -11.48 4.03
CA ILE A 210 -15.11 -11.72 2.83
C ILE A 210 -15.68 -13.15 2.86
N TYR A 211 -14.83 -14.14 3.11
CA TYR A 211 -15.23 -15.55 3.10
C TYR A 211 -16.28 -15.88 4.17
N ASN A 212 -16.09 -15.39 5.40
CA ASN A 212 -16.95 -15.71 6.53
C ASN A 212 -18.26 -14.90 6.56
N ARG A 213 -18.27 -13.70 5.96
CA ARG A 213 -19.43 -12.79 6.05
C ARG A 213 -20.28 -12.76 4.78
N ALA A 214 -19.72 -13.05 3.61
CA ALA A 214 -20.48 -13.17 2.38
C ALA A 214 -21.41 -14.38 2.44
N ASP A 215 -22.72 -14.12 2.44
CA ASP A 215 -23.74 -15.14 2.63
C ASP A 215 -25.05 -14.71 1.94
N ALA A 216 -25.45 -15.43 0.90
CA ALA A 216 -26.64 -15.11 0.10
C ALA A 216 -27.97 -15.21 0.87
N GLU A 217 -27.98 -15.85 2.04
CA GLU A 217 -29.18 -16.00 2.87
C GLU A 217 -29.42 -14.82 3.81
N LYS A 218 -28.41 -13.95 3.98
CA LYS A 218 -28.54 -12.72 4.77
C LYS A 218 -29.05 -11.56 3.93
N ASP A 219 -29.67 -10.60 4.61
CA ASP A 219 -30.00 -9.30 4.04
C ASP A 219 -28.72 -8.67 3.47
N ASP A 220 -28.82 -8.13 2.25
CA ASP A 220 -27.71 -7.50 1.52
C ASP A 220 -26.45 -8.38 1.43
N MET A 221 -26.61 -9.70 1.46
CA MET A 221 -25.53 -10.68 1.54
C MET A 221 -24.57 -10.54 2.73
N GLY A 222 -25.00 -9.87 3.79
CA GLY A 222 -24.14 -9.48 4.90
C GLY A 222 -23.25 -8.26 4.64
N LEU A 223 -23.44 -7.55 3.52
CA LEU A 223 -22.81 -6.24 3.32
C LEU A 223 -23.49 -5.19 4.21
N THR A 224 -22.68 -4.29 4.75
CA THR A 224 -23.12 -3.12 5.52
C THR A 224 -23.09 -1.85 4.67
N THR A 225 -22.28 -1.83 3.61
CA THR A 225 -22.16 -0.71 2.67
C THR A 225 -21.64 -1.20 1.31
N TRP A 226 -22.00 -0.53 0.23
CA TRP A 226 -21.55 -0.79 -1.14
C TRP A 226 -21.65 0.52 -1.94
N LYS A 227 -21.24 0.50 -3.22
CA LYS A 227 -21.16 1.72 -4.03
C LYS A 227 -22.45 2.53 -4.07
N ASP A 228 -23.59 1.86 -4.21
CA ASP A 228 -24.91 2.48 -4.36
C ASP A 228 -25.77 2.33 -3.08
N ALA A 229 -25.15 2.05 -1.93
CA ALA A 229 -25.85 1.86 -0.66
C ALA A 229 -26.58 3.13 -0.19
N PRO A 230 -27.67 3.00 0.61
CA PRO A 230 -28.35 1.74 0.96
C PRO A 230 -29.45 1.34 -0.03
N LYS A 231 -29.69 2.12 -1.10
CA LYS A 231 -30.90 1.99 -1.94
C LYS A 231 -30.66 1.41 -3.34
N GLY A 232 -29.41 1.29 -3.77
CA GLY A 232 -29.04 0.75 -5.08
C GLY A 232 -28.64 -0.71 -5.01
N LYS A 233 -28.51 -1.35 -6.18
CA LYS A 233 -28.16 -2.76 -6.28
C LYS A 233 -26.70 -3.01 -5.89
N ILE A 234 -26.46 -4.09 -5.17
CA ILE A 234 -25.14 -4.67 -4.97
C ILE A 234 -24.62 -5.16 -6.32
N GLN A 235 -23.39 -4.81 -6.64
CA GLN A 235 -22.70 -5.26 -7.85
C GLN A 235 -21.64 -6.31 -7.53
N LYS A 236 -21.27 -7.09 -8.53
CA LYS A 236 -20.24 -8.13 -8.40
C LYS A 236 -18.89 -7.61 -7.89
N PHE A 237 -18.54 -6.35 -8.18
CA PHE A 237 -17.29 -5.76 -7.67
C PHE A 237 -17.39 -5.33 -6.20
N ASP A 238 -18.60 -5.13 -5.65
CA ASP A 238 -18.78 -4.74 -4.25
C ASP A 238 -18.54 -5.90 -3.30
N VAL A 239 -18.86 -7.12 -3.70
CA VAL A 239 -18.76 -8.32 -2.85
C VAL A 239 -17.33 -8.78 -2.60
N ALA A 240 -16.37 -8.33 -3.43
CA ALA A 240 -14.95 -8.65 -3.28
C ALA A 240 -14.18 -7.67 -2.37
N VAL A 241 -14.87 -6.71 -1.74
CA VAL A 241 -14.24 -5.67 -0.92
C VAL A 241 -14.52 -5.89 0.56
N ALA A 242 -13.51 -6.30 1.34
CA ALA A 242 -13.66 -6.62 2.76
C ALA A 242 -14.31 -5.51 3.60
N LYS A 243 -13.99 -4.23 3.30
CA LYS A 243 -14.54 -3.06 4.00
C LYS A 243 -16.07 -2.98 3.95
N ASN A 244 -16.68 -3.56 2.91
CA ASN A 244 -18.11 -3.51 2.67
C ASN A 244 -18.88 -4.46 3.60
N TYR A 245 -18.18 -5.34 4.33
CA TYR A 245 -18.75 -6.26 5.32
C TYR A 245 -18.46 -5.84 6.76
N LEU A 246 -17.85 -4.67 6.97
CA LEU A 246 -17.50 -4.18 8.31
C LEU A 246 -18.67 -3.43 8.94
N THR A 247 -18.96 -3.72 10.20
CA THR A 247 -19.96 -2.99 10.98
C THR A 247 -19.56 -1.52 11.16
N GLU A 248 -20.54 -0.68 11.52
CA GLU A 248 -20.27 0.74 11.80
C GLU A 248 -19.23 0.92 12.91
N ASP A 249 -19.30 0.10 13.97
CA ASP A 249 -18.34 0.10 15.07
C ASP A 249 -16.93 -0.31 14.62
N GLU A 250 -16.80 -1.38 13.82
CA GLU A 250 -15.51 -1.82 13.27
C GLU A 250 -14.91 -0.74 12.36
N MET A 251 -15.73 -0.11 11.51
CA MET A 251 -15.32 1.00 10.65
C MET A 251 -14.87 2.22 11.45
N ALA A 252 -15.57 2.55 12.55
CA ALA A 252 -15.21 3.64 13.44
C ALA A 252 -13.88 3.36 14.14
N GLN A 253 -13.68 2.16 14.66
CA GLN A 253 -12.41 1.75 15.28
C GLN A 253 -11.25 1.78 14.29
N LEU A 254 -11.46 1.28 13.06
CA LEU A 254 -10.45 1.26 12.02
C LEU A 254 -10.04 2.69 11.61
N THR A 255 -11.01 3.58 11.45
CA THR A 255 -10.76 5.01 11.19
C THR A 255 -9.95 5.66 12.32
N ARG A 256 -10.30 5.40 13.59
CA ARG A 256 -9.58 5.92 14.76
C ARG A 256 -8.14 5.40 14.81
N LEU A 257 -7.94 4.12 14.54
CA LEU A 257 -6.62 3.49 14.53
C LEU A 257 -5.70 4.11 13.46
N VAL A 258 -6.21 4.31 12.25
CA VAL A 258 -5.47 4.94 11.16
C VAL A 258 -5.14 6.41 11.49
N SER A 259 -6.08 7.13 12.10
CA SER A 259 -5.86 8.52 12.49
C SER A 259 -4.76 8.64 13.56
N ALA A 260 -4.78 7.78 14.57
CA ALA A 260 -3.72 7.74 15.60
C ALA A 260 -2.36 7.33 15.00
N TYR A 261 -2.34 6.44 14.01
CA TYR A 261 -1.10 6.09 13.32
C TYR A 261 -0.55 7.25 12.46
N LEU A 262 -1.42 8.11 11.90
CA LEU A 262 -1.00 9.35 11.23
C LEU A 262 -0.31 10.33 12.19
N ASP A 263 -0.75 10.41 13.46
CA ASP A 263 -0.07 11.24 14.46
C ASP A 263 1.36 10.73 14.74
N VAL A 264 1.57 9.40 14.77
CA VAL A 264 2.92 8.81 14.85
C VAL A 264 3.75 9.21 13.63
N ALA A 265 3.13 9.23 12.45
CA ALA A 265 3.84 9.63 11.25
C ALA A 265 4.25 11.11 11.25
N GLU A 266 3.38 11.99 11.75
CA GLU A 266 3.66 13.40 11.93
C GLU A 266 4.80 13.62 12.94
N ASP A 267 4.81 12.89 14.07
CA ASP A 267 5.90 12.94 15.06
C ASP A 267 7.26 12.55 14.45
N MET A 268 7.31 11.53 13.58
CA MET A 268 8.57 11.13 12.93
C MET A 268 9.12 12.23 12.03
N ALA A 269 8.24 12.88 11.25
CA ALA A 269 8.63 14.00 10.41
C ALA A 269 9.13 15.20 11.24
N LEU A 270 8.41 15.57 12.31
CA LEU A 270 8.78 16.66 13.22
C LEU A 270 10.13 16.42 13.89
N ARG A 271 10.41 15.18 14.29
CA ARG A 271 11.66 14.80 14.96
C ARG A 271 12.81 14.56 13.98
N LYS A 272 12.58 14.77 12.68
CA LYS A 272 13.57 14.58 11.62
C LYS A 272 14.13 13.15 11.60
N ILE A 273 13.27 12.16 11.85
CA ILE A 273 13.61 10.74 11.82
C ILE A 273 13.24 10.19 10.44
N PRO A 274 14.21 9.83 9.59
CA PRO A 274 13.91 9.20 8.31
C PRO A 274 13.32 7.81 8.54
N MET A 275 12.41 7.41 7.65
CA MET A 275 11.64 6.19 7.78
C MET A 275 11.71 5.35 6.51
N THR A 276 12.10 4.09 6.63
CA THR A 276 11.93 3.08 5.57
C THR A 276 10.55 2.41 5.66
N MET A 277 10.16 1.70 4.60
CA MET A 277 8.97 0.84 4.61
C MET A 277 8.99 -0.13 5.81
N GLN A 278 10.14 -0.77 6.07
CA GLN A 278 10.34 -1.72 7.18
C GLN A 278 10.23 -1.04 8.55
N ASP A 279 10.76 0.18 8.69
CA ASP A 279 10.65 0.95 9.93
C ASP A 279 9.19 1.25 10.25
N TRP A 280 8.41 1.64 9.24
CA TRP A 280 6.99 1.87 9.43
C TRP A 280 6.25 0.58 9.81
N GLU A 281 6.56 -0.57 9.21
CA GLU A 281 5.95 -1.83 9.63
C GLU A 281 6.27 -2.18 11.08
N THR A 282 7.54 -2.05 11.46
CA THR A 282 8.00 -2.31 12.82
C THR A 282 7.29 -1.39 13.81
N ARG A 283 7.11 -0.12 13.47
CA ARG A 283 6.37 0.84 14.28
C ARG A 283 4.89 0.53 14.34
N LEU A 284 4.26 0.14 13.23
CA LEU A 284 2.87 -0.30 13.22
C LEU A 284 2.68 -1.49 14.18
N ASN A 285 3.55 -2.51 14.10
CA ASN A 285 3.47 -3.66 15.01
C ASN A 285 3.59 -3.22 16.49
N ARG A 286 4.54 -2.34 16.82
CA ARG A 286 4.69 -1.81 18.19
C ARG A 286 3.47 -1.00 18.62
N PHE A 287 2.93 -0.19 17.71
CA PHE A 287 1.74 0.61 17.96
C PHE A 287 0.51 -0.27 18.24
N LEU A 288 0.28 -1.30 17.42
CA LEU A 288 -0.81 -2.25 17.64
C LEU A 288 -0.66 -2.99 18.98
N ALA A 289 0.54 -3.50 19.29
CA ALA A 289 0.82 -4.16 20.56
C ALA A 289 0.58 -3.23 21.76
N ALA A 290 1.02 -1.97 21.68
CA ALA A 290 0.83 -0.99 22.76
C ALA A 290 -0.63 -0.60 22.99
N THR A 291 -1.52 -0.91 22.04
CA THR A 291 -2.97 -0.69 22.16
C THR A 291 -3.74 -1.95 22.56
N ASP A 292 -3.04 -2.96 23.11
CA ASP A 292 -3.60 -4.25 23.53
C ASP A 292 -4.36 -4.98 22.41
N ARG A 293 -3.91 -4.83 21.16
CA ARG A 293 -4.49 -5.49 19.99
C ARG A 293 -3.62 -6.67 19.57
N ASP A 294 -4.27 -7.77 19.20
CA ASP A 294 -3.59 -8.91 18.60
C ASP A 294 -2.96 -8.52 17.26
N ILE A 295 -1.77 -9.05 17.01
CA ILE A 295 -1.02 -8.82 15.78
C ILE A 295 -0.99 -10.11 14.99
N LEU A 296 -1.44 -10.04 13.75
CA LEU A 296 -1.34 -11.14 12.79
C LEU A 296 0.13 -11.58 12.63
N GLN A 297 0.40 -12.85 12.95
CA GLN A 297 1.75 -13.47 12.86
C GLN A 297 1.92 -14.33 11.59
N ASP A 298 0.83 -14.68 10.91
CA ASP A 298 0.82 -15.54 9.73
C ASP A 298 0.07 -14.89 8.54
N ALA A 299 -0.11 -15.63 7.45
CA ALA A 299 -0.78 -15.11 6.25
C ALA A 299 -2.32 -15.15 6.31
N GLY A 300 -2.90 -15.62 7.42
CA GLY A 300 -4.30 -16.02 7.51
C GLY A 300 -4.57 -17.41 6.93
N LYS A 301 -5.80 -17.88 7.07
CA LYS A 301 -6.23 -19.23 6.65
C LYS A 301 -6.85 -19.28 5.25
N VAL A 302 -7.28 -18.13 4.73
CA VAL A 302 -8.03 -18.04 3.46
C VAL A 302 -7.27 -17.18 2.47
N SER A 303 -7.08 -17.67 1.25
CA SER A 303 -6.48 -16.89 0.17
C SER A 303 -7.47 -15.87 -0.41
N ALA A 304 -6.95 -14.76 -0.94
CA ALA A 304 -7.78 -13.75 -1.60
C ALA A 304 -8.58 -14.32 -2.79
N GLU A 305 -8.01 -15.29 -3.51
CA GLU A 305 -8.67 -15.96 -4.64
C GLU A 305 -9.86 -16.81 -4.18
N ILE A 306 -9.69 -17.59 -3.11
CA ILE A 306 -10.77 -18.40 -2.53
C ILE A 306 -11.88 -17.51 -1.98
N ALA A 307 -11.51 -16.47 -1.22
CA ALA A 307 -12.47 -15.52 -0.67
C ALA A 307 -13.29 -14.82 -1.77
N LYS A 308 -12.63 -14.38 -2.84
CA LYS A 308 -13.29 -13.75 -3.99
C LYS A 308 -14.22 -14.73 -4.71
N ALA A 309 -13.77 -15.94 -5.00
CA ALA A 309 -14.59 -16.94 -5.67
C ALA A 309 -15.83 -17.30 -4.86
N HIS A 310 -15.68 -17.43 -3.53
CA HIS A 310 -16.79 -17.65 -2.61
C HIS A 310 -17.81 -16.50 -2.67
N ALA A 311 -17.37 -15.26 -2.47
CA ALA A 311 -18.26 -14.10 -2.48
C ALA A 311 -18.96 -13.89 -3.83
N GLU A 312 -18.27 -14.15 -4.95
CA GLU A 312 -18.90 -14.10 -6.27
C GLU A 312 -19.95 -15.20 -6.46
N SER A 313 -19.71 -16.40 -5.93
CA SER A 313 -20.69 -17.50 -5.94
C SER A 313 -21.93 -17.15 -5.11
N GLU A 314 -21.74 -16.61 -3.90
CA GLU A 314 -22.84 -16.09 -3.07
C GLU A 314 -23.63 -15.01 -3.79
N PHE A 315 -22.93 -14.11 -4.51
CA PHE A 315 -23.57 -13.04 -5.25
C PHE A 315 -24.48 -13.54 -6.36
N GLU A 316 -24.09 -14.59 -7.08
CA GLU A 316 -24.95 -15.18 -8.12
C GLU A 316 -26.23 -15.78 -7.51
N ARG A 317 -26.16 -16.34 -6.29
CA ARG A 317 -27.34 -16.83 -5.56
C ARG A 317 -28.23 -15.65 -5.12
N TYR A 318 -27.64 -14.63 -4.50
CA TYR A 318 -28.37 -13.47 -4.00
C TYR A 318 -28.95 -12.59 -5.10
N ARG A 319 -28.30 -12.49 -6.27
CA ARG A 319 -28.76 -11.64 -7.38
C ARG A 319 -30.21 -11.96 -7.77
N ILE A 320 -30.61 -13.22 -7.70
CA ILE A 320 -31.99 -13.66 -7.99
C ILE A 320 -32.98 -13.06 -6.98
N VAL A 321 -32.60 -13.05 -5.69
CA VAL A 321 -33.39 -12.46 -4.60
C VAL A 321 -33.45 -10.95 -4.75
N GLN A 322 -32.29 -10.31 -4.97
CA GLN A 322 -32.17 -8.88 -5.18
C GLN A 322 -33.00 -8.41 -6.37
N ASP A 323 -32.91 -9.06 -7.54
CA ASP A 323 -33.65 -8.65 -8.72
C ASP A 323 -35.17 -8.80 -8.56
N ARG A 324 -35.61 -9.71 -7.69
CA ARG A 324 -37.02 -9.88 -7.35
C ARG A 324 -37.55 -8.81 -6.40
N LEU A 325 -36.73 -8.40 -5.44
CA LEU A 325 -37.12 -7.45 -4.39
C LEU A 325 -36.81 -5.99 -4.76
N PHE A 326 -35.95 -5.76 -5.77
CA PHE A 326 -35.50 -4.43 -6.13
C PHE A 326 -36.60 -3.61 -6.79
N GLU A 327 -36.84 -2.44 -6.22
CA GLU A 327 -37.77 -1.44 -6.73
C GLU A 327 -36.99 -0.23 -7.27
N SER A 328 -37.19 0.12 -8.54
CA SER A 328 -36.45 1.22 -9.15
C SER A 328 -36.96 2.60 -8.69
N ASP A 329 -36.14 3.64 -8.87
CA ASP A 329 -36.55 5.04 -8.63
C ASP A 329 -37.82 5.41 -9.39
N PHE A 330 -37.97 4.86 -10.60
CA PHE A 330 -39.15 5.06 -11.44
C PHE A 330 -40.39 4.39 -10.84
N ASP A 331 -40.26 3.15 -10.35
CA ASP A 331 -41.35 2.41 -9.73
C ASP A 331 -41.83 3.11 -8.45
N ARG A 332 -40.89 3.59 -7.62
CA ARG A 332 -41.20 4.40 -6.43
C ARG A 332 -41.89 5.72 -6.79
N ALA A 333 -41.43 6.41 -7.83
CA ALA A 333 -42.05 7.65 -8.29
C ALA A 333 -43.49 7.42 -8.77
N LEU A 334 -43.73 6.32 -9.50
CA LEU A 334 -45.08 5.92 -9.91
C LEU A 334 -45.99 5.61 -8.72
N GLN A 335 -45.49 4.93 -7.68
CA GLN A 335 -46.26 4.68 -6.46
C GLN A 335 -46.58 5.96 -5.69
N GLN A 336 -45.63 6.88 -5.58
CA GLN A 336 -45.86 8.18 -4.92
C GLN A 336 -46.90 9.03 -5.67
N LEU A 337 -46.85 9.03 -7.01
CA LEU A 337 -47.84 9.70 -7.86
C LEU A 337 -49.22 9.02 -7.82
N GLY A 338 -49.27 7.69 -7.74
CA GLY A 338 -50.51 6.93 -7.57
C GLY A 338 -51.14 7.12 -6.17
N ALA A 339 -50.32 7.21 -5.12
CA ALA A 339 -50.76 7.48 -3.75
C ALA A 339 -51.28 8.91 -3.58
N THR A 340 -50.66 9.91 -4.23
CA THR A 340 -51.18 11.29 -4.24
C THR A 340 -52.47 11.43 -5.04
N ALA A 341 -52.65 10.67 -6.11
CA ALA A 341 -53.92 10.63 -6.86
C ALA A 341 -55.08 10.10 -5.99
N LEU A 342 -54.86 9.04 -5.21
CA LEU A 342 -55.87 8.45 -4.31
C LEU A 342 -56.21 9.35 -3.11
N VAL A 343 -55.26 10.15 -2.61
CA VAL A 343 -55.53 11.14 -1.56
C VAL A 343 -56.32 12.34 -2.12
N SER A 344 -56.11 12.71 -3.39
CA SER A 344 -56.84 13.82 -4.04
C SER A 344 -58.27 13.48 -4.48
N ASP A 345 -58.59 12.19 -4.66
CA ASP A 345 -59.92 11.72 -5.08
C ASP A 345 -60.90 11.55 -3.89
N GLY A 346 -60.37 11.51 -2.66
CA GLY A 346 -61.18 11.49 -1.43
C GLY A 346 -61.87 12.82 -1.11
N ASP A 347 -61.46 13.92 -1.74
CA ASP A 347 -61.90 15.29 -1.43
C ASP A 347 -62.70 15.94 -2.58
N LYS A 348 -63.09 15.17 -3.61
CA LYS A 348 -63.80 15.68 -4.80
C LYS A 348 -65.16 15.02 -5.07
N ARG A 349 -65.90 14.65 -4.01
CA ARG A 349 -67.35 14.41 -4.11
C ARG A 349 -68.15 15.67 -3.82
N GLU A 350 -67.88 16.75 -4.54
CA GLU A 350 -68.82 17.86 -4.73
C GLU A 350 -68.25 18.80 -5.79
N ARG A 351 -68.64 18.59 -7.05
CA ARG A 351 -69.04 19.66 -8.00
C ARG A 351 -69.29 19.08 -9.39
N THR A 352 -70.53 19.28 -9.79
CA THR A 352 -71.21 19.01 -11.05
C THR A 352 -70.63 19.73 -12.27
N HIS A 353 -70.79 19.06 -13.42
CA HIS A 353 -71.09 19.57 -14.77
C HIS A 353 -69.96 19.98 -15.76
N ALA A 354 -70.05 19.34 -16.95
CA ALA A 354 -69.55 19.68 -18.29
C ALA A 354 -68.01 19.60 -18.48
N VAL A 355 -67.42 19.06 -19.54
CA VAL A 355 -67.75 19.03 -20.98
C VAL A 355 -67.11 17.79 -21.65
N HIS A 356 -67.80 17.29 -22.65
CA HIS A 356 -67.46 16.19 -23.54
C HIS A 356 -66.68 16.71 -24.77
N VAL A 357 -65.44 16.26 -25.07
CA VAL A 357 -64.91 16.22 -26.46
C VAL A 357 -63.86 15.09 -26.62
N LEU A 358 -64.00 14.41 -27.75
CA LEU A 358 -63.35 13.19 -28.24
C LEU A 358 -61.89 13.37 -28.71
N ALA A 359 -61.06 12.32 -28.57
CA ALA A 359 -60.07 11.92 -29.59
C ALA A 359 -59.66 10.42 -29.42
N LYS A 360 -59.83 9.64 -30.49
CA LYS A 360 -59.49 8.21 -30.65
C LYS A 360 -58.02 7.99 -31.07
N PRO A 361 -57.46 6.76 -30.97
CA PRO A 361 -56.03 6.48 -31.12
C PRO A 361 -55.60 6.17 -32.57
N HIS A 362 -54.34 6.48 -32.92
CA HIS A 362 -53.73 6.10 -34.21
C HIS A 362 -52.74 4.92 -34.09
N LYS A 363 -52.85 4.02 -35.07
CA LYS A 363 -52.17 2.73 -35.23
C LYS A 363 -50.67 2.83 -35.59
N LYS A 364 -49.90 1.81 -35.17
CA LYS A 364 -48.55 1.45 -35.63
C LYS A 364 -48.49 1.16 -37.14
N PRO A 365 -47.32 1.30 -37.79
CA PRO A 365 -47.00 0.55 -38.99
C PRO A 365 -45.92 -0.52 -38.76
N VAL A 366 -46.12 -1.65 -39.44
CA VAL A 366 -45.19 -2.77 -39.64
C VAL A 366 -44.40 -2.49 -40.92
N ALA A 367 -43.08 -2.65 -40.90
CA ALA A 367 -42.26 -2.68 -42.11
C ALA A 367 -41.54 -4.02 -42.22
N ARG A 368 -41.78 -4.66 -43.37
CA ARG A 368 -41.28 -5.95 -43.83
C ARG A 368 -40.22 -5.65 -44.89
N ASN A 369 -39.02 -6.24 -44.84
CA ASN A 369 -38.25 -6.42 -46.06
C ASN A 369 -37.33 -7.65 -46.04
N LYS A 370 -37.61 -8.53 -47.02
CA LYS A 370 -36.79 -9.44 -47.83
C LYS A 370 -35.33 -9.65 -47.36
N GLY A 371 -34.82 -10.84 -47.16
CA GLY A 371 -34.88 -12.02 -48.04
C GLY A 371 -33.52 -12.22 -48.72
N LYS A 372 -32.73 -13.18 -48.22
CA LYS A 372 -31.60 -13.82 -48.93
C LYS A 372 -31.53 -15.28 -48.48
N ASP A 373 -31.74 -16.19 -49.41
CA ASP A 373 -31.58 -17.64 -49.25
C ASP A 373 -30.42 -18.10 -50.15
N LYS A 374 -29.53 -18.91 -49.54
CA LYS A 374 -28.71 -20.05 -50.04
C LYS A 374 -27.71 -19.96 -51.21
N GLY A 375 -26.61 -20.70 -50.97
CA GLY A 375 -25.69 -21.36 -51.92
C GLY A 375 -24.26 -21.39 -51.34
N ASN A 376 -23.82 -22.38 -50.55
CA ASN A 376 -23.47 -23.80 -50.76
C ASN A 376 -22.04 -24.05 -51.31
N LYS A 377 -21.34 -25.03 -50.69
CA LYS A 377 -20.04 -25.69 -51.02
C LYS A 377 -18.78 -24.81 -50.82
N GLU A 378 -17.70 -25.25 -50.20
CA GLU A 378 -17.08 -26.58 -49.97
C GLU A 378 -16.36 -26.60 -48.61
#